data_AF-A0A3E4ZZU0-F1
#
_entry.id   AF-A0A3E4ZZU0-F1
#
_cell.length_a   1.000
_cell.length_b   1.000
_cell.length_c   1.000
_cell.angle_alpha   90.00
_cell.angle_beta   90.00
_cell.angle_gamma   90.00
#
_symmetry.space_group_name_H-M   'P 1'
#
loop_
_entity.id
_entity.type
_entity.pdbx_description
1 polymer ?
#
loop_
_entity_poly.entity_id
_entity_poly.type
_entity_poly.pdbx_seq_one_letter_code
_entity_poly.pdbx_strand_id
1 'polypeptide(L)'
;IIEMSEMMATANAKSIEEIKSFLSRQKEVYKIPYETHPADRPRQCVFGGTSNALDFLPLDRSGNRRFIPVMVYPEQAEVHILEDEAASRAYIEQMWAEAMEIYRSGRFKLAFSPAMQRYLKEHQRDFMPEDTKAGMIQAYLDKYTGSMVCSKQLYKEALNHAFDEPK
;
A
#
# COMPACT_ATOMS: atom_id res chain seq x y z
N ILE A 1 7.71 -16.02 1.19
CA ILE A 1 6.76 -14.91 0.96
C ILE A 1 5.57 -15.21 1.85
N ILE A 2 5.11 -14.25 2.64
CA ILE A 2 3.90 -14.41 3.46
C ILE A 2 2.76 -13.71 2.73
N GLU A 3 1.75 -14.48 2.36
CA GLU A 3 0.52 -13.94 1.81
C GLU A 3 -0.35 -13.40 2.96
N MET A 4 -0.82 -12.17 2.81
CA MET A 4 -1.85 -11.59 3.65
C MET A 4 -3.16 -11.65 2.86
N SER A 5 -3.94 -12.72 3.07
CA SER A 5 -5.26 -12.86 2.47
C SER A 5 -6.12 -11.67 2.90
N GLU A 6 -6.61 -10.91 1.92
CA GLU A 6 -7.41 -9.70 2.11
C GLU A 6 -6.71 -8.58 2.90
N MET A 7 -5.82 -7.85 2.22
CA MET A 7 -5.21 -6.60 2.72
C MET A 7 -6.23 -5.58 3.28
N MET A 8 -7.52 -5.72 2.93
CA MET A 8 -8.63 -4.87 3.37
C MET A 8 -8.87 -4.90 4.88
N ALA A 9 -8.64 -6.02 5.56
CA ALA A 9 -8.79 -6.10 7.02
C ALA A 9 -7.79 -5.19 7.76
N THR A 10 -6.68 -4.84 7.10
CA THR A 10 -5.69 -3.90 7.65
C THR A 10 -6.01 -2.45 7.24
N ALA A 11 -6.48 -2.19 6.03
CA ALA A 11 -6.83 -0.82 5.59
C ALA A 11 -7.95 -0.16 6.42
N ASN A 12 -8.89 -0.96 6.96
CA ASN A 12 -9.96 -0.50 7.85
C ASN A 12 -9.56 -0.45 9.34
N ALA A 13 -8.33 -0.82 9.71
CA ALA A 13 -7.91 -0.80 11.09
C ALA A 13 -7.76 0.63 11.62
N LYS A 14 -8.24 0.84 12.85
CA LYS A 14 -8.21 2.10 13.62
C LYS A 14 -6.82 2.75 13.81
N SER A 15 -5.74 2.20 13.25
CA SER A 15 -4.38 2.72 13.42
C SER A 15 -3.50 2.41 12.20
N ILE A 16 -3.59 3.27 11.18
CA ILE A 16 -2.63 3.34 10.06
C ILE A 16 -1.17 3.32 10.56
N GLU A 17 -0.92 3.90 11.74
CA GLU A 17 0.39 3.91 12.40
C GLU A 17 0.89 2.53 12.81
N GLU A 18 0.01 1.64 13.28
CA GLU A 18 0.38 0.27 13.65
C GLU A 18 0.81 -0.52 12.42
N ILE A 19 0.14 -0.33 11.29
CA ILE A 19 0.50 -0.99 10.02
C ILE A 19 1.84 -0.48 9.51
N LYS A 20 2.05 0.84 9.54
CA LYS A 20 3.34 1.44 9.18
C LYS A 20 4.46 0.89 10.06
N SER A 21 4.21 0.80 11.37
CA SER A 21 5.15 0.21 12.33
C SER A 21 5.40 -1.25 11.98
N PHE A 22 4.34 -2.03 11.79
CA PHE A 22 4.42 -3.44 11.45
C PHE A 22 5.23 -3.66 10.17
N LEU A 23 4.95 -2.97 9.07
CA LEU A 23 5.68 -3.12 7.80
C LEU A 23 7.15 -2.66 7.90
N SER A 24 7.45 -1.68 8.76
CA SER A 24 8.81 -1.12 8.90
C SER A 24 9.70 -1.87 9.90
N ARG A 25 9.13 -2.74 10.73
CA ARG A 25 9.90 -3.49 11.74
C ARG A 25 11.01 -4.31 11.09
N GLN A 26 12.22 -4.14 11.61
CA GLN A 26 13.40 -4.91 11.19
C GLN A 26 13.56 -6.22 11.96
N LYS A 27 12.87 -6.34 13.10
CA LYS A 27 12.94 -7.49 13.99
C LYS A 27 11.54 -7.87 14.45
N GLU A 28 11.32 -9.16 14.62
CA GLU A 28 10.16 -9.72 15.29
C GLU A 28 10.54 -10.15 16.70
N VAL A 29 9.68 -9.84 17.66
CA VAL A 29 9.81 -10.32 19.04
C VAL A 29 8.83 -11.44 19.22
N TYR A 30 9.33 -12.67 19.25
CA TYR A 30 8.50 -13.84 19.48
C TYR A 30 9.23 -14.89 20.30
N LYS A 31 8.45 -15.82 20.83
CA LYS A 31 8.93 -16.94 21.65
C LYS A 31 8.83 -18.22 20.82
N ILE A 32 9.93 -18.94 20.66
CA ILE A 32 9.90 -20.28 20.04
C ILE A 32 9.39 -21.28 21.08
N PRO A 33 8.70 -22.36 20.69
CA PRO A 33 8.40 -23.46 21.60
C PRO A 33 9.64 -23.87 22.42
N TYR A 34 9.44 -24.11 23.71
CA TYR A 34 10.47 -24.51 24.69
C TYR A 34 11.49 -23.43 25.11
N GLU A 35 11.41 -22.21 24.60
CA GLU A 35 12.19 -21.09 25.17
C GLU A 35 11.53 -20.55 26.45
N THR A 36 12.31 -19.89 27.31
CA THR A 36 11.79 -19.25 28.53
C THR A 36 11.30 -17.82 28.26
N HIS A 37 12.04 -17.07 27.43
CA HIS A 37 11.79 -15.66 27.16
C HIS A 37 11.65 -15.38 25.65
N PRO A 38 10.84 -14.40 25.23
CA PRO A 38 10.84 -13.90 23.87
C PRO A 38 12.22 -13.34 23.50
N ALA A 39 12.61 -13.52 22.24
CA ALA A 39 13.86 -12.98 21.72
C ALA A 39 13.61 -12.17 20.44
N ASP A 40 14.44 -11.14 20.27
CA ASP A 40 14.51 -10.35 19.05
C ASP A 40 15.13 -11.18 17.91
N ARG A 41 14.40 -11.33 16.81
CA ARG A 41 14.91 -12.03 15.62
C ARG A 41 14.77 -11.15 14.38
N PRO A 42 15.79 -11.08 13.49
CA PRO A 42 15.70 -10.32 12.25
C PRO A 42 14.50 -10.79 11.41
N ARG A 43 13.80 -9.85 10.78
CA ARG A 43 12.71 -10.18 9.86
C ARG A 43 13.27 -10.86 8.61
N GLN A 44 12.72 -12.03 8.28
CA GLN A 44 13.14 -12.86 7.15
C GLN A 44 12.01 -13.08 6.12
N CYS A 45 10.94 -12.30 6.19
CA CYS A 45 9.79 -12.42 5.31
C CYS A 45 9.54 -11.14 4.50
N VAL A 46 8.90 -11.34 3.35
CA VAL A 46 8.26 -10.29 2.56
C VAL A 46 6.77 -10.55 2.54
N PHE A 47 5.98 -9.48 2.58
CA PHE A 47 4.52 -9.54 2.58
C PHE A 47 3.98 -9.24 1.18
N GLY A 48 3.02 -10.05 0.74
CA GLY A 48 2.25 -9.81 -0.47
C GLY A 48 0.77 -10.01 -0.17
N GLY A 49 -0.10 -9.25 -0.83
CA GLY A 49 -1.54 -9.38 -0.70
C GLY A 49 -2.22 -8.96 -1.98
N THR A 50 -3.42 -9.50 -2.22
CA THR A 50 -4.30 -9.12 -3.31
C THR A 50 -5.49 -8.35 -2.76
N SER A 51 -6.04 -7.46 -3.58
CA SER A 51 -7.23 -6.68 -3.27
C SER A 51 -8.02 -6.47 -4.55
N ASN A 52 -9.35 -6.62 -4.47
CA ASN A 52 -10.25 -6.24 -5.54
C ASN A 52 -10.64 -4.75 -5.47
N ALA A 53 -10.44 -4.12 -4.31
CA ALA A 53 -10.64 -2.69 -4.13
C ALA A 53 -9.40 -1.92 -4.61
N LEU A 54 -9.62 -0.91 -5.45
CA LEU A 54 -8.58 -0.03 -5.96
C LEU A 54 -8.08 0.95 -4.90
N ASP A 55 -8.97 1.42 -4.03
CA ASP A 55 -8.74 2.43 -3.00
C ASP A 55 -8.15 1.86 -1.69
N PHE A 56 -7.26 0.88 -1.79
CA PHE A 56 -6.76 0.16 -0.62
C PHE A 56 -5.66 0.93 0.15
N LEU A 57 -5.02 1.93 -0.46
CA LEU A 57 -3.97 2.69 0.22
C LEU A 57 -4.59 3.70 1.20
N PRO A 58 -4.03 3.85 2.41
CA PRO A 58 -4.53 4.86 3.33
C PRO A 58 -4.37 6.28 2.76
N LEU A 59 -5.29 7.17 3.16
CA LEU A 59 -5.27 8.59 2.79
C LEU A 59 -3.98 9.31 3.21
N ASP A 60 -3.30 8.80 4.24
CA ASP A 60 -2.03 9.34 4.73
C ASP A 60 -0.84 8.99 3.82
N ARG A 61 -0.44 10.00 3.04
CA ARG A 61 0.66 9.97 2.05
C ARG A 61 2.04 9.59 2.63
N SER A 62 2.29 9.78 3.93
CA SER A 62 3.60 9.48 4.53
C SER A 62 3.91 7.98 4.60
N GLY A 63 2.87 7.16 4.63
CA GLY A 63 2.93 5.70 4.72
C GLY A 63 3.17 5.00 3.39
N ASN A 64 2.66 5.59 2.31
CA ASN A 64 2.40 4.88 1.05
C ASN A 64 3.67 4.38 0.36
N ARG A 65 4.84 4.98 0.62
CA ARG A 65 6.15 4.47 0.16
C ARG A 65 6.48 3.02 0.58
N ARG A 66 5.73 2.43 1.51
CA ARG A 66 5.88 1.05 2.00
C ARG A 66 5.05 0.03 1.20
N PHE A 67 4.20 0.51 0.30
CA PHE A 67 3.35 -0.31 -0.55
C PHE A 67 3.81 -0.18 -2.00
N ILE A 68 3.88 -1.31 -2.69
CA ILE A 68 4.20 -1.35 -4.12
C ILE A 68 2.95 -1.92 -4.80
N PRO A 69 1.99 -1.07 -5.20
CA PRO A 69 0.81 -1.54 -5.91
C PRO A 69 1.23 -2.09 -7.28
N VAL A 70 0.63 -3.21 -7.67
CA VAL A 70 0.76 -3.78 -9.01
C VAL A 70 -0.65 -4.03 -9.52
N MET A 71 -1.09 -3.24 -10.50
CA MET A 71 -2.35 -3.49 -11.17
C MET A 71 -2.23 -4.72 -12.07
N VAL A 72 -3.17 -5.64 -11.95
CA VAL A 72 -3.25 -6.83 -12.80
C VAL A 72 -4.48 -6.70 -13.69
N TYR A 73 -4.31 -6.99 -14.98
CA TYR A 73 -5.33 -6.92 -16.02
C TYR A 73 -5.58 -8.33 -16.58
N PRO A 74 -6.52 -9.12 -16.01
CA PRO A 74 -6.76 -10.51 -16.42
C PRO A 74 -7.12 -10.64 -17.90
N GLU A 75 -7.78 -9.64 -18.48
CA GLU A 75 -8.17 -9.59 -19.89
C GLU A 75 -6.98 -9.48 -20.85
N GLN A 76 -5.81 -9.08 -20.35
CA GLN A 76 -4.56 -9.00 -21.13
C GLN A 76 -3.72 -10.28 -21.01
N ALA A 77 -4.19 -11.30 -20.28
CA ALA A 77 -3.48 -12.55 -20.16
C ALA A 77 -3.49 -13.30 -21.51
N GLU A 78 -2.30 -13.45 -22.11
CA GLU A 78 -2.12 -14.18 -23.36
C GLU A 78 -2.17 -15.71 -23.18
N VAL A 79 -1.86 -16.17 -21.96
CA VAL A 79 -1.75 -17.59 -21.62
C VAL A 79 -2.39 -17.86 -20.27
N HIS A 80 -3.11 -18.99 -20.16
CA HIS A 80 -3.63 -19.47 -18.90
C HIS A 80 -2.68 -20.51 -18.29
N ILE A 81 -2.28 -20.33 -17.02
CA ILE A 81 -1.26 -21.16 -16.35
C ILE A 81 -1.59 -22.67 -16.28
N LEU A 82 -2.87 -23.02 -16.43
CA LEU A 82 -3.37 -24.40 -16.41
C LEU A 82 -3.65 -24.97 -17.81
N GLU A 83 -3.49 -24.18 -18.88
CA GLU A 83 -3.70 -24.65 -20.25
C GLU A 83 -2.58 -25.60 -20.70
N ASP A 84 -1.33 -25.24 -20.42
CA ASP A 84 -0.16 -26.11 -20.50
C ASP A 84 0.65 -25.98 -19.21
N GLU A 85 0.39 -26.90 -18.28
CA GLU A 85 1.05 -26.91 -16.98
C GLU A 85 2.56 -27.16 -17.11
N ALA A 86 2.98 -28.01 -18.06
CA ALA A 86 4.39 -28.36 -18.23
C ALA A 86 5.18 -27.14 -18.74
N ALA A 87 4.66 -26.44 -19.74
CA ALA A 87 5.26 -25.20 -20.24
C ALA A 87 5.28 -24.10 -19.16
N SER A 88 4.17 -23.93 -18.44
CA SER A 88 4.07 -22.94 -17.36
C SER A 88 5.07 -23.21 -16.23
N ARG A 89 5.25 -24.47 -15.83
CA ARG A 89 6.26 -24.87 -14.84
C ARG A 89 7.67 -24.57 -15.32
N ALA A 90 8.01 -24.95 -16.55
CA ALA A 90 9.32 -24.68 -17.12
C ALA A 90 9.63 -23.17 -17.17
N TYR A 91 8.65 -22.34 -17.53
CA TYR A 91 8.79 -20.88 -17.50
C TYR A 91 9.03 -20.34 -16.09
N ILE A 92 8.25 -20.78 -15.10
CA ILE A 92 8.39 -20.34 -13.70
C ILE A 92 9.76 -20.76 -13.12
N GLU A 93 10.21 -21.98 -13.42
CA GLU A 93 11.53 -22.46 -13.01
C GLU A 93 12.65 -21.62 -13.62
N GLN A 94 12.56 -21.30 -14.92
CA GLN A 94 13.53 -20.43 -15.59
C GLN A 94 13.55 -19.03 -14.98
N MET A 95 12.38 -18.43 -14.71
CA MET A 95 12.27 -17.13 -14.02
C MET A 95 12.98 -17.17 -12.64
N TRP A 96 12.79 -18.23 -11.85
CA TRP A 96 13.49 -18.37 -10.57
C TRP A 96 14.99 -18.57 -10.73
N ALA A 97 15.43 -19.29 -11.76
CA ALA A 97 16.84 -19.45 -12.07
C ALA A 97 17.52 -18.09 -12.36
N GLU A 98 16.87 -17.23 -13.16
CA GLU A 98 17.34 -15.88 -13.45
C GLU A 98 17.38 -14.99 -12.20
N ALA A 99 16.34 -15.04 -11.37
CA ALA A 99 16.30 -14.32 -10.10
C ALA A 99 17.45 -14.75 -9.17
N MET A 100 17.75 -16.05 -9.11
CA MET A 100 18.85 -16.60 -8.32
C MET A 100 20.22 -16.19 -8.88
N GLU A 101 20.38 -16.09 -10.19
CA GLU A 101 21.61 -15.61 -10.82
C GLU A 101 21.87 -14.14 -10.46
N ILE A 102 20.84 -13.29 -10.54
CA ILE A 102 20.92 -11.88 -10.13
C ILE A 102 21.33 -11.78 -8.65
N TYR A 103 20.68 -12.55 -7.78
CA TYR A 103 20.98 -12.59 -6.35
C TYR A 103 22.44 -13.03 -6.08
N ARG A 104 22.87 -14.14 -6.67
CA ARG A 104 24.24 -14.68 -6.52
C ARG A 104 25.30 -13.74 -7.07
N SER A 105 24.99 -12.99 -8.11
CA SER A 105 25.92 -12.02 -8.70
C SER A 105 26.28 -10.87 -7.73
N GLY A 106 25.45 -10.62 -6.71
CA GLY A 106 25.59 -9.47 -5.81
C GLY A 106 25.36 -8.10 -6.47
N ARG A 107 25.07 -8.06 -7.78
CA ARG A 107 24.88 -6.83 -8.57
C ARG A 107 23.42 -6.38 -8.56
N PHE A 108 22.82 -6.30 -7.36
CA PHE A 108 21.46 -5.82 -7.18
C PHE A 108 21.41 -4.69 -6.15
N LYS A 109 20.40 -3.84 -6.28
CA LYS A 109 20.08 -2.81 -5.28
C LYS A 109 18.64 -3.03 -4.84
N LEU A 110 18.44 -3.12 -3.52
CA LEU A 110 17.10 -3.20 -2.93
C LEU A 110 16.37 -1.85 -2.92
N ALA A 111 17.06 -0.77 -3.31
CA ALA A 111 16.48 0.56 -3.48
C ALA A 111 16.12 0.79 -4.95
N PHE A 112 14.90 1.29 -5.17
CA PHE A 112 14.48 1.76 -6.48
C PHE A 112 15.30 2.96 -6.96
N SER A 113 15.43 3.09 -8.28
CA SER A 113 16.02 4.27 -8.89
C SER A 113 15.19 5.53 -8.59
N PRO A 114 15.78 6.73 -8.61
CA PRO A 114 15.02 7.97 -8.41
C PRO A 114 13.86 8.15 -9.41
N ALA A 115 14.02 7.66 -10.64
CA ALA A 115 12.96 7.68 -11.65
C ALA A 115 11.79 6.75 -11.25
N MET A 116 12.09 5.52 -10.82
CA MET A 116 11.08 4.57 -10.37
C MET A 116 10.37 5.04 -9.10
N GLN A 117 11.07 5.72 -8.18
CA GLN A 117 10.44 6.31 -7.00
C GLN A 117 9.44 7.41 -7.35
N ARG A 118 9.72 8.24 -8.37
CA ARG A 118 8.77 9.25 -8.87
C ARG A 118 7.55 8.59 -9.49
N TYR A 119 7.78 7.60 -10.36
CA TYR A 119 6.71 6.81 -10.97
C TYR A 119 5.80 6.17 -9.90
N LEU A 120 6.38 5.47 -8.92
CA LEU A 120 5.61 4.84 -7.85
C LEU A 120 4.81 5.85 -7.03
N LYS A 121 5.35 7.04 -6.77
CA LYS A 121 4.62 8.09 -6.03
C LYS A 121 3.40 8.57 -6.80
N GLU A 122 3.48 8.66 -8.12
CA GLU A 122 2.34 9.02 -8.97
C GLU A 122 1.36 7.86 -9.04
N HIS A 123 1.83 6.65 -9.34
CA HIS A 123 1.00 5.46 -9.46
C HIS A 123 0.25 5.11 -8.16
N GLN A 124 0.88 5.31 -7.00
CA GLN A 124 0.21 5.13 -5.70
C GLN A 124 -1.00 6.04 -5.50
N ARG A 125 -1.08 7.19 -6.18
CA ARG A 125 -2.25 8.09 -6.06
C ARG A 125 -3.49 7.45 -6.66
N ASP A 126 -3.33 6.60 -7.66
CA ASP A 126 -4.43 5.91 -8.34
C ASP A 126 -5.12 4.88 -7.41
N PHE A 127 -4.42 4.48 -6.34
CA PHE A 127 -4.92 3.50 -5.35
C PHE A 127 -5.30 4.14 -4.01
N MET A 128 -5.36 5.48 -3.95
CA MET A 128 -5.83 6.20 -2.77
C MET A 128 -7.34 6.44 -2.87
N PRO A 129 -8.10 6.37 -1.77
CA PRO A 129 -9.48 6.78 -1.76
C PRO A 129 -9.58 8.27 -2.07
N GLU A 130 -10.66 8.66 -2.75
CA GLU A 130 -10.99 10.07 -2.93
C GLU A 130 -11.24 10.74 -1.58
N ASP A 131 -10.65 11.92 -1.39
CA ASP A 131 -10.92 12.73 -0.21
C ASP A 131 -12.27 13.43 -0.38
N THR A 132 -13.33 12.77 0.10
CA THR A 132 -14.70 13.29 0.07
C THR A 132 -14.83 14.66 0.75
N LYS A 133 -14.02 14.93 1.78
CA LYS A 133 -14.01 16.23 2.48
C LYS A 133 -13.38 17.31 1.60
N ALA A 134 -12.30 16.99 0.88
CA ALA A 134 -11.72 17.92 -0.09
C ALA A 134 -12.72 18.26 -1.21
N GLY A 135 -13.48 17.27 -1.69
CA GLY A 135 -14.55 17.49 -2.67
C GLY A 135 -15.65 18.43 -2.15
N MET A 136 -16.11 18.23 -0.90
CA MET A 136 -17.09 19.11 -0.25
C MET A 136 -16.57 20.55 -0.10
N ILE A 137 -15.30 20.71 0.29
CA ILE A 137 -14.64 22.01 0.39
C ILE A 137 -14.55 22.69 -0.98
N GLN A 138 -14.14 21.96 -2.02
CA GLN A 138 -14.06 22.52 -3.37
C GLN A 138 -15.42 22.97 -3.89
N ALA A 139 -16.46 22.14 -3.72
CA ALA A 139 -17.82 22.48 -4.13
C ALA A 139 -18.38 23.70 -3.39
N TYR A 140 -17.98 23.91 -2.14
CA TYR A 140 -18.29 25.13 -1.38
C TYR A 140 -17.54 26.33 -1.95
N LEU A 141 -16.23 26.22 -2.18
CA LEU A 141 -15.40 27.29 -2.73
C LEU A 141 -15.88 27.75 -4.12
N ASP A 142 -16.28 26.82 -4.98
CA ASP A 142 -16.76 27.13 -6.34
C ASP A 142 -18.06 27.94 -6.35
N LYS A 143 -18.88 27.77 -5.30
CA LYS A 143 -20.13 28.53 -5.11
C LYS A 143 -19.95 29.79 -4.27
N TYR A 144 -18.79 29.95 -3.63
CA TYR A 144 -18.53 31.03 -2.70
C TYR A 144 -18.16 32.30 -3.46
N THR A 145 -18.89 33.38 -3.22
CA THR A 145 -18.71 34.67 -3.91
C THR A 145 -17.76 35.63 -3.19
N GLY A 146 -17.20 35.25 -2.04
CA GLY A 146 -16.26 36.07 -1.27
C GLY A 146 -14.80 35.81 -1.63
N SER A 147 -13.90 36.72 -1.24
CA SER A 147 -12.48 36.66 -1.58
C SER A 147 -11.61 35.86 -0.59
N MET A 148 -12.14 35.53 0.59
CA MET A 148 -11.42 34.81 1.64
C MET A 148 -12.37 33.89 2.40
N VAL A 149 -11.86 32.71 2.79
CA VAL A 149 -12.54 31.75 3.67
C VAL A 149 -11.61 31.42 4.85
N CYS A 150 -12.17 31.16 6.02
CA CYS A 150 -11.41 30.66 7.17
C CYS A 150 -11.68 29.19 7.46
N SER A 151 -10.77 28.49 8.15
CA SER A 151 -10.91 27.07 8.45
C SER A 151 -12.18 26.74 9.24
N LYS A 152 -12.64 27.66 10.11
CA LYS A 152 -13.90 27.50 10.87
C LYS A 152 -15.13 27.55 9.96
N GLN A 153 -15.10 28.39 8.94
CA GLN A 153 -16.18 28.53 7.96
C GLN A 153 -16.24 27.30 7.07
N LEU A 154 -15.10 26.79 6.60
CA LEU A 154 -15.06 25.52 5.86
C LEU A 154 -15.56 24.35 6.72
N TYR A 155 -15.17 24.28 7.99
CA TYR A 155 -15.65 23.23 8.89
C TYR A 155 -17.17 23.25 9.07
N LYS A 156 -17.76 24.43 9.32
CA LYS A 156 -19.20 24.56 9.56
C LYS A 156 -20.04 24.44 8.30
N GLU A 157 -19.63 25.13 7.24
CA GLU A 157 -20.46 25.37 6.05
C GLU A 157 -20.12 24.42 4.90
N ALA A 158 -18.85 24.07 4.71
CA ALA A 158 -18.46 23.15 3.65
C ALA A 158 -18.57 21.69 4.09
N LEU A 159 -18.24 21.37 5.35
CA LEU A 159 -18.26 20.00 5.88
C LEU A 159 -19.54 19.66 6.68
N ASN A 160 -20.57 20.52 6.65
CA ASN A 160 -21.86 20.35 7.33
C ASN A 160 -21.79 20.15 8.86
N HIS A 161 -20.73 20.59 9.53
CA HIS A 161 -20.64 20.58 10.99
C HIS A 161 -21.24 21.86 11.60
N ALA A 162 -22.50 22.16 11.30
CA ALA A 162 -23.16 23.40 11.71
C ALA A 162 -23.25 23.56 13.25
N PHE A 163 -23.26 22.43 14.00
CA PHE A 163 -23.48 22.39 15.45
C PHE A 163 -22.27 21.89 16.26
N ASP A 164 -21.14 21.55 15.62
CA ASP A 164 -19.93 21.10 16.33
C ASP A 164 -18.94 22.25 16.53
N GLU A 165 -18.33 22.31 17.70
CA GLU A 165 -17.14 23.16 17.90
C GLU A 165 -15.91 22.48 17.29
N PRO A 166 -15.12 23.18 16.46
CA PRO A 166 -13.88 22.63 15.92
C PRO A 166 -12.90 22.35 17.07
N LYS A 167 -12.47 21.10 17.22
CA LYS A 167 -11.41 20.69 18.16
C LYS A 167 -10.03 21.14 17.70
#